data_AF-A0A1T0A6S1-F1
#
_entry.id   AF-A0A1T0A6S1-F1
#
_cell.length_a   1.000
_cell.length_b   1.000
_cell.length_c   1.000
_cell.angle_alpha   90.00
_cell.angle_beta   90.00
_cell.angle_gamma   90.00
#
_symmetry.space_group_name_H-M   'P 1'
#
loop_
_entity.id
_entity.type
_entity.pdbx_description
1 polymer ?
#
loop_
_entity_poly.entity_id
_entity_poly.type
_entity_poly.pdbx_seq_one_letter_code
_entity_poly.pdbx_strand_id
1 'polypeptide(L)'
;MIQKAQDDYGRLLSILSELENSLSLWQEAKALSDSLDEFYQRPEWLQWHDDADKFTIQTNGNFSVLSEDAIFNVLERYADLKRALKQM
;
A
#
# COMPACT_ATOMS: atom_id res chain seq x y z
N MET A 1 3.35 -32.04 -26.88
CA MET A 1 4.45 -31.58 -26.00
C MET A 1 4.98 -30.22 -26.42
N ILE A 2 5.30 -29.98 -27.71
CA ILE A 2 5.77 -28.66 -28.18
C ILE A 2 4.69 -27.57 -28.07
N GLN A 3 3.46 -27.84 -28.51
CA GLN A 3 2.37 -26.85 -28.43
C GLN A 3 2.10 -26.40 -26.99
N LYS A 4 2.03 -27.33 -26.04
CA LYS A 4 1.88 -26.99 -24.61
C LYS A 4 3.00 -26.06 -24.12
N ALA A 5 4.25 -26.33 -24.51
CA ALA A 5 5.37 -25.47 -24.14
C ALA A 5 5.26 -24.07 -24.78
N GLN A 6 4.76 -23.97 -26.01
CA GLN A 6 4.49 -22.70 -26.68
C GLN A 6 3.36 -21.91 -25.99
N ASP A 7 2.32 -22.60 -25.54
CA ASP A 7 1.20 -22.00 -24.82
C ASP A 7 1.63 -21.53 -23.43
N ASP A 8 2.40 -22.36 -22.71
CA ASP A 8 2.98 -22.02 -21.40
C ASP A 8 3.91 -20.79 -21.53
N TYR A 9 4.74 -20.73 -22.58
CA TYR A 9 5.60 -19.59 -22.88
C TYR A 9 4.79 -18.30 -23.11
N GLY A 10 3.76 -18.36 -23.96
CA GLY A 10 2.89 -17.23 -24.22
C GLY A 10 2.20 -16.74 -22.94
N ARG A 11 1.73 -17.67 -22.11
CA ARG A 11 1.12 -17.34 -20.83
C ARG A 11 2.10 -16.69 -19.86
N LEU A 12 3.34 -17.19 -19.80
CA LEU A 12 4.38 -16.60 -18.95
C LEU A 12 4.69 -15.17 -19.37
N LEU A 13 4.82 -14.88 -20.67
CA LEU A 13 5.03 -13.51 -21.15
C LEU A 13 3.92 -12.55 -20.72
N SER A 14 2.65 -12.98 -20.80
CA SER A 14 1.53 -12.16 -20.33
C SER A 14 1.61 -11.90 -18.82
N ILE A 15 1.94 -12.92 -18.02
CA ILE A 15 2.09 -12.81 -16.57
C ILE A 15 3.25 -11.87 -16.21
N LEU A 16 4.38 -11.94 -16.90
CA LEU A 16 5.54 -11.08 -16.63
C LEU A 16 5.17 -9.59 -16.78
N SER A 17 4.39 -9.23 -17.79
CA SER A 17 3.93 -7.85 -17.97
C SER A 17 3.02 -7.38 -16.82
N GLU A 18 2.14 -8.25 -16.33
CA GLU A 18 1.31 -7.96 -15.15
C GLU A 18 2.16 -7.81 -13.87
N LEU A 19 3.21 -8.62 -13.72
CA LEU A 19 4.13 -8.53 -12.59
C LEU A 19 4.97 -7.25 -12.62
N GLU A 20 5.40 -6.80 -13.80
CA GLU A 20 6.08 -5.50 -13.97
C GLU A 20 5.19 -4.33 -13.56
N ASN A 21 3.91 -4.36 -13.97
CA ASN A 21 2.92 -3.37 -13.53
C ASN A 21 2.64 -3.47 -12.03
N SER A 22 2.63 -4.68 -11.45
CA SER A 22 2.52 -4.84 -10.01
C SER A 22 3.73 -4.22 -9.29
N LEU A 23 4.94 -4.39 -9.83
CA LEU A 23 6.17 -3.85 -9.24
C LEU A 23 6.15 -2.32 -9.13
N SER A 24 5.64 -1.62 -10.14
CA SER A 24 5.51 -0.16 -10.08
C SER A 24 4.52 0.28 -8.99
N LEU A 25 3.39 -0.41 -8.85
CA LEU A 25 2.44 -0.19 -7.76
C LEU A 25 3.06 -0.46 -6.39
N TRP A 26 3.95 -1.46 -6.27
CA TRP A 26 4.68 -1.73 -5.03
C TRP A 26 5.67 -0.62 -4.66
N GLN A 27 6.32 -0.01 -5.66
CA GLN A 27 7.21 1.13 -5.46
C GLN A 27 6.42 2.37 -5.02
N GLU A 28 5.28 2.64 -5.65
CA GLU A 28 4.38 3.73 -5.26
C GLU A 28 3.84 3.51 -3.84
N ALA A 29 3.33 2.32 -3.54
CA ALA A 29 2.85 1.97 -2.21
C ALA A 29 3.94 2.11 -1.14
N LYS A 30 5.20 1.80 -1.47
CA LYS A 30 6.33 2.05 -0.56
C LYS A 30 6.47 3.54 -0.25
N ALA A 31 6.52 4.39 -1.28
CA ALA A 31 6.68 5.83 -1.10
C ALA A 31 5.53 6.45 -0.29
N LEU A 32 4.30 6.00 -0.53
CA LEU A 32 3.12 6.39 0.25
C LEU A 32 3.22 5.90 1.70
N SER A 33 3.66 4.66 1.92
CA SER A 33 3.82 4.11 3.28
C SER A 33 4.88 4.88 4.08
N ASP A 34 6.01 5.22 3.46
CA ASP A 34 7.08 6.00 4.12
C ASP A 34 6.56 7.40 4.48
N SER A 35 5.82 8.05 3.59
CA SER A 35 5.21 9.37 3.81
C SER A 35 4.18 9.36 4.94
N LEU A 36 3.33 8.33 5.00
CA LEU A 36 2.32 8.17 6.05
C LEU A 36 2.96 7.85 7.40
N ASP A 37 3.99 6.99 7.43
CA ASP A 37 4.75 6.71 8.64
C ASP A 37 5.44 7.98 9.15
N GLU A 38 6.13 8.73 8.28
CA GLU A 38 6.72 10.03 8.65
C GLU A 38 5.70 11.01 9.22
N PHE A 39 4.49 11.08 8.65
CA PHE A 39 3.42 11.94 9.16
C PHE A 39 2.93 11.47 10.54
N TYR A 40 2.72 10.17 10.73
CA TYR A 40 2.22 9.60 11.99
C TYR A 40 3.24 9.70 13.13
N GLN A 41 4.55 9.66 12.82
CA GLN A 41 5.63 9.81 13.79
C GLN A 41 5.91 11.28 14.18
N ARG A 42 5.21 12.26 13.57
CA ARG A 42 5.38 13.67 13.95
C ARG A 42 4.95 13.89 15.40
N PRO A 43 5.74 14.60 16.22
CA PRO A 43 5.36 14.88 17.60
C PRO A 43 4.06 15.71 17.68
N GLU A 44 3.74 16.48 16.64
CA GLU A 44 2.50 17.26 16.54
C GLU A 44 1.27 16.41 16.22
N TRP A 45 1.44 15.16 15.77
CA TRP A 45 0.32 14.31 15.35
C TRP A 45 -0.71 14.13 16.46
N LEU A 46 -0.26 13.90 17.69
CA LEU A 46 -1.17 13.72 18.83
C LEU A 46 -1.99 14.99 19.10
N GLN A 47 -1.38 16.16 18.97
CA GLN A 47 -2.11 17.41 19.12
C GLN A 47 -3.14 17.59 17.99
N TRP A 48 -2.78 17.25 16.74
CA TRP A 48 -3.74 17.32 15.64
C TRP A 48 -4.87 16.30 15.79
N HIS A 49 -4.58 15.12 16.32
CA HIS A 49 -5.58 14.11 16.68
C HIS A 49 -6.57 14.64 17.72
N ASP A 50 -6.08 15.22 18.82
CA ASP A 50 -6.91 15.80 19.87
C ASP A 50 -7.77 16.96 19.35
N ASP A 51 -7.24 17.71 18.38
CA ASP A 51 -7.88 18.85 17.73
C ASP A 51 -8.57 18.49 16.38
N ALA A 52 -8.86 17.20 16.14
CA ALA A 52 -9.33 16.74 14.83
C ALA A 52 -10.61 17.43 14.34
N ASP A 53 -11.48 17.85 15.26
CA ASP A 53 -12.73 18.58 14.99
C ASP A 53 -12.50 19.98 14.41
N LYS A 54 -11.31 20.55 14.59
CA LYS A 54 -10.91 21.85 14.02
C LYS A 54 -10.53 21.77 12.54
N PHE A 55 -10.32 20.57 12.00
CA PHE A 55 -9.92 20.36 10.61
C PHE A 55 -11.08 19.86 9.76
N THR A 56 -11.26 20.46 8.58
CA THR A 56 -12.14 19.88 7.54
C THR A 56 -11.30 19.00 6.63
N ILE A 57 -11.30 17.69 6.90
CA ILE A 57 -10.54 16.70 6.12
C ILE A 57 -11.52 15.96 5.19
N GLN A 58 -11.28 16.03 3.88
CA GLN A 58 -12.03 15.23 2.91
C GLN A 58 -11.51 13.79 2.93
N THR A 59 -12.25 12.88 3.56
CA THR A 59 -11.80 11.48 3.69
C THR A 59 -12.23 10.59 2.53
N ASN A 60 -13.16 11.06 1.68
CA ASN A 60 -13.69 10.31 0.54
C ASN A 60 -14.17 8.90 0.90
N GLY A 61 -14.79 8.74 2.08
CA GLY A 61 -15.30 7.46 2.59
C GLY A 61 -14.30 6.64 3.40
N ASN A 62 -13.05 7.11 3.57
CA ASN A 62 -12.06 6.49 4.47
C ASN A 62 -12.09 7.11 5.88
N PHE A 63 -11.30 6.54 6.78
CA PHE A 63 -10.98 7.19 8.06
C PHE A 63 -10.05 8.38 7.86
N SER A 64 -10.10 9.34 8.78
CA SER A 64 -9.17 10.46 8.80
C SER A 64 -7.76 9.98 9.12
N VAL A 65 -6.73 10.60 8.55
CA VAL A 65 -5.32 10.38 8.95
C VAL A 65 -5.02 10.81 10.39
N LEU A 66 -5.96 11.52 11.02
CA LEU A 66 -5.97 11.88 12.43
C LEU A 66 -6.82 10.92 13.28
N SER A 67 -7.34 9.81 12.74
CA SER A 67 -7.99 8.78 13.55
C SER A 67 -6.92 7.86 14.16
N GLU A 68 -7.16 7.36 15.38
CA GLU A 68 -6.20 6.54 16.15
C GLU A 68 -5.54 5.44 15.31
N ASP A 69 -6.35 4.67 14.59
CA ASP A 69 -5.88 3.47 13.89
C ASP A 69 -5.75 3.62 12.37
N ALA A 70 -6.09 4.76 11.77
CA ALA A 70 -6.20 4.85 10.31
C ALA A 70 -4.88 4.57 9.59
N ILE A 71 -3.81 5.24 10.03
CA ILE A 71 -2.47 5.05 9.46
C ILE A 71 -1.90 3.70 9.90
N PHE A 72 -2.04 3.35 11.18
CA PHE A 72 -1.56 2.08 11.70
C PHE A 72 -2.12 0.88 10.89
N ASN A 73 -3.44 0.82 10.70
CA ASN A 73 -4.11 -0.28 10.00
C ASN A 73 -3.68 -0.38 8.53
N VAL A 74 -3.52 0.73 7.82
CA VAL A 74 -3.09 0.68 6.41
C VAL A 74 -1.62 0.28 6.28
N LEU A 75 -0.76 0.72 7.21
CA LEU A 75 0.65 0.30 7.26
C LEU A 75 0.80 -1.19 7.62
N GLU A 76 -0.01 -1.69 8.56
CA GLU A 76 -0.04 -3.12 8.90
C GLU A 76 -0.49 -3.95 7.70
N ARG A 77 -1.58 -3.56 7.03
CA ARG A 77 -2.08 -4.20 5.80
C ARG A 77 -1.00 -4.25 4.71
N TYR A 78 -0.28 -3.15 4.52
CA TYR A 78 0.82 -3.08 3.56
C TYR A 78 1.97 -4.04 3.94
N ALA A 79 2.33 -4.09 5.23
CA ALA A 79 3.35 -5.00 5.74
C ALA A 79 2.97 -6.48 5.56
N ASP A 80 1.70 -6.84 5.79
CA ASP A 80 1.16 -8.18 5.55
C ASP A 80 1.30 -8.63 4.10
N LEU A 81 0.87 -7.78 3.16
CA LEU A 81 0.97 -8.09 1.74
C LEU A 81 2.44 -8.25 1.32
N LYS A 82 3.34 -7.41 1.86
CA LYS A 82 4.79 -7.53 1.60
C LYS A 82 5.38 -8.83 2.18
N ARG A 83 4.90 -9.28 3.34
CA ARG A 83 5.30 -10.59 3.92
C ARG A 83 4.83 -11.74 3.04
N ALA A 84 3.59 -11.69 2.56
CA ALA A 84 3.04 -12.71 1.66
C ALA A 84 3.87 -12.84 0.38
N LEU A 85 4.28 -11.72 -0.23
CA LEU A 85 5.14 -11.74 -1.42
C LEU A 85 6.53 -12.35 -1.17
N LYS A 86 7.12 -12.14 0.01
CA LYS A 86 8.44 -12.71 0.33
C LYS A 86 8.42 -14.23 0.53
N GLN A 87 7.24 -14.83 0.70
CA GLN A 87 7.06 -16.27 0.91
C GLN A 87 6.78 -17.02 -0.40
N MET A 88 6.55 -16.30 -1.50
CA MET A 88 6.43 -16.84 -2.86
C MET A 88 7.81 -17.07 -3.48
#